data_AF-A0A1C2AMI0-F1
#
_entry.id   AF-A0A1C2AMI0-F1
#
_cell.length_a   1.000
_cell.length_b   1.000
_cell.length_c   1.000
_cell.angle_alpha   90.00
_cell.angle_beta   90.00
_cell.angle_gamma   90.00
#
_symmetry.space_group_name_H-M   'P 1'
#
loop_
_entity.id
_entity.type
_entity.pdbx_description
1 polymer ?
#
loop_
_entity_poly.entity_id
_entity_poly.type
_entity_poly.pdbx_seq_one_letter_code
_entity_poly.pdbx_strand_id
1 'polypeptide(L)' 'IAGGAMRAVLELVGVQNVLAKCYGSTNPVNVVMATINGLKSMESPETVAERRGKKVEEVL' A
#
# COMPACT_ATOMS: atom_id res chain seq x y z
N ILE A 1 -5.86 9.86 6.90
CA ILE A 1 -6.93 10.08 5.90
C ILE A 1 -6.32 10.04 4.51
N ALA A 2 -6.97 9.34 3.57
CA ALA A 2 -6.56 9.25 2.16
C ALA A 2 -7.43 10.16 1.28
N GLY A 3 -6.90 10.61 0.14
CA GLY A 3 -7.66 11.40 -0.83
C GLY A 3 -8.74 10.57 -1.55
N GLY A 4 -9.81 11.19 -2.05
CA GLY A 4 -11.02 10.51 -2.54
C GLY A 4 -10.78 9.36 -3.54
N ALA A 5 -9.93 9.59 -4.55
CA ALA A 5 -9.61 8.55 -5.55
C ALA A 5 -8.90 7.32 -4.92
N MET A 6 -7.95 7.55 -4.01
CA MET A 6 -7.26 6.47 -3.29
C MET A 6 -8.21 5.78 -2.29
N ARG A 7 -9.05 6.59 -1.61
CA ARG A 7 -9.99 6.15 -0.58
C ARG A 7 -10.98 5.14 -1.16
N ALA A 8 -11.54 5.40 -2.34
CA ALA A 8 -12.46 4.47 -3.00
C ALA A 8 -11.81 3.11 -3.24
N VAL A 9 -10.56 3.08 -3.72
CA VAL A 9 -9.82 1.82 -3.93
C VAL A 9 -9.56 1.10 -2.61
N LEU A 10 -9.09 1.84 -1.60
CA LEU A 10 -8.74 1.29 -0.29
C LEU A 10 -9.95 0.75 0.47
N GLU A 11 -11.10 1.41 0.39
CA GLU A 11 -12.35 0.94 0.99
C GLU A 11 -12.86 -0.34 0.32
N LEU A 12 -12.75 -0.46 -1.00
CA LEU A 12 -13.15 -1.66 -1.73
C LEU A 12 -12.32 -2.90 -1.36
N VAL A 13 -11.04 -2.71 -1.02
CA VAL A 13 -10.17 -3.81 -0.54
C VAL A 13 -10.23 -4.01 0.98
N GLY A 14 -11.12 -3.30 1.68
CA GLY A 14 -11.35 -3.47 3.13
C GLY A 14 -10.37 -2.73 4.04
N VAL A 15 -9.57 -1.80 3.51
CA VAL A 15 -8.61 -1.02 4.33
C VAL A 15 -9.32 0.14 5.00
N GLN A 16 -9.51 0.03 6.31
CA GLN A 16 -10.18 1.08 7.11
C GLN A 16 -9.20 2.12 7.66
N ASN A 17 -8.05 1.65 8.17
CA ASN A 17 -7.05 2.48 8.83
C ASN A 17 -5.92 2.82 7.85
N VAL A 18 -5.91 4.05 7.36
CA VAL A 18 -4.91 4.49 6.37
C VAL A 18 -4.57 5.98 6.47
N LEU A 19 -3.28 6.27 6.34
CA LEU A 19 -2.75 7.60 6.11
C LEU A 19 -2.08 7.59 4.73
N ALA A 20 -2.54 8.46 3.83
CA ALA A 20 -1.98 8.55 2.50
C ALA A 20 -1.90 10.02 2.06
N LYS A 21 -0.89 10.32 1.24
CA LYS A 21 -0.70 11.63 0.62
C LYS A 21 -0.26 11.44 -0.83
N CYS A 22 -0.86 12.20 -1.73
CA CYS A 22 -0.42 12.25 -3.11
C CYS A 22 0.75 13.23 -3.22
N TYR A 23 1.89 12.76 -3.71
CA TYR A 23 3.00 13.62 -4.11
C TYR A 23 3.12 13.57 -5.64
N GLY A 24 3.07 14.74 -6.29
CA GLY A 24 3.05 14.85 -7.75
C GLY A 24 1.65 15.04 -8.33
N SER A 25 1.37 14.40 -9.48
CA SER A 25 0.11 14.56 -10.21
C SER A 25 -1.10 14.12 -9.39
N THR A 26 -2.17 14.91 -9.42
CA THR A 26 -3.44 14.64 -8.74
C THR A 26 -4.54 14.14 -9.68
N ASN A 27 -4.19 13.78 -10.92
CA ASN A 27 -5.14 13.20 -11.88
C ASN A 27 -5.74 11.89 -11.30
N PRO A 28 -7.07 11.79 -11.11
CA PRO A 28 -7.71 10.65 -10.47
C PRO A 28 -7.33 9.29 -11.07
N VAL A 29 -7.22 9.19 -12.40
CA VAL A 29 -6.87 7.93 -13.08
C VAL A 29 -5.48 7.46 -12.67
N ASN A 30 -4.51 8.38 -12.68
CA ASN A 30 -3.12 8.08 -12.31
C ASN A 30 -3.03 7.74 -10.81
N VAL A 31 -3.79 8.44 -9.97
CA VAL A 31 -3.83 8.17 -8.53
C VAL A 31 -4.37 6.77 -8.24
N VAL A 32 -5.44 6.34 -8.93
CA VAL A 32 -5.97 4.97 -8.81
C VAL A 32 -4.93 3.94 -9.25
N MET A 33 -4.31 4.13 -10.43
CA MET A 33 -3.27 3.22 -10.93
C MET A 33 -2.07 3.13 -9.97
N ALA A 34 -1.61 4.27 -9.45
CA ALA A 34 -0.52 4.33 -8.47
C ALA A 34 -0.90 3.60 -7.16
N THR A 35 -2.14 3.76 -6.70
CA THR A 35 -2.64 3.07 -5.50
C THR A 35 -2.61 1.56 -5.70
N ILE A 36 -3.13 1.06 -6.84
CA ILE A 36 -3.13 -0.37 -7.17
C ILE A 36 -1.70 -0.92 -7.27
N ASN A 37 -0.79 -0.17 -7.90
CA ASN A 37 0.62 -0.57 -8.02
C ASN A 37 1.29 -0.66 -6.64
N GLY A 38 1.03 0.31 -5.76
CA GLY A 38 1.53 0.28 -4.39
C GLY A 38 1.02 -0.93 -3.59
N LEU A 39 -0.27 -1.27 -3.74
CA LEU A 39 -0.85 -2.46 -3.12
C LEU A 39 -0.18 -3.75 -3.62
N LYS A 40 0.09 -3.85 -4.92
CA LYS A 40 0.75 -5.03 -5.53
C LYS A 40 2.20 -5.20 -5.10
N SER A 41 2.89 -4.11 -4.77
CA SER A 41 4.29 -4.15 -4.32
C SER A 41 4.47 -4.41 -2.83
N MET A 42 3.39 -4.51 -2.06
CA MET A 42 3.49 -4.80 -0.63
C MET A 42 3.95 -6.25 -0.40
N GLU A 43 4.95 -6.42 0.46
CA GLU A 43 5.46 -7.72 0.89
C GLU A 43 5.07 -7.96 2.35
N SER A 44 4.75 -9.20 2.69
CA SER A 44 4.52 -9.60 4.09
C SER A 44 5.86 -9.72 4.84
N PRO A 45 5.90 -9.43 6.17
CA PRO A 45 7.12 -9.61 6.97
C PRO A 45 7.71 -11.02 6.86
N GLU A 46 6.86 -12.04 6.73
CA GLU A 46 7.24 -13.44 6.56
C GLU A 46 8.02 -13.64 5.25
N THR A 47 7.47 -13.15 4.13
CA THR A 47 8.14 -13.22 2.82
C THR A 47 9.49 -12.49 2.83
N VAL A 48 9.57 -11.35 3.52
CA VAL A 48 10.82 -10.60 3.65
C VAL A 48 11.83 -11.34 4.52
N ALA A 49 11.40 -11.97 5.61
CA ALA A 49 12.25 -12.75 6.51
C ALA A 49 12.83 -13.98 5.81
N GLU A 50 12.01 -14.73 5.07
CA GLU A 50 12.45 -15.86 4.25
C GLU A 50 13.49 -15.44 3.22
N ARG A 51 13.21 -14.36 2.46
CA ARG A 51 14.14 -13.81 1.46
C ARG A 51 15.47 -13.37 2.04
N ARG A 52 15.47 -12.89 3.30
CA ARG A 52 16.68 -12.43 4.00
C ARG A 52 17.36 -13.51 4.84
N GLY A 53 16.78 -14.71 4.95
CA GLY A 53 17.29 -15.80 5.79
C GLY A 53 17.28 -15.47 7.29
N LYS A 54 16.35 -14.62 7.73
CA LYS A 54 16.21 -14.18 9.13
C LYS A 54 14.94 -14.72 9.74
N LYS A 55 14.87 -14.71 11.08
CA LYS A 55 13.60 -14.96 11.77
C LYS A 55 12.68 -13.76 11.59
N VAL A 56 11.36 -14.00 11.57
CA VAL A 56 10.34 -12.95 11.44
C VAL A 56 10.47 -11.91 12.56
N GLU A 57 10.81 -12.35 13.77
CA GLU A 57 11.07 -11.52 14.95
C GLU A 57 12.21 -10.49 14.76
N GLU A 58 13.15 -10.75 13.86
CA GLU A 58 14.26 -9.82 13.56
C GLU A 58 13.94 -8.83 12.42
N VAL A 59 12.77 -8.99 11.79
CA VAL A 59 12.29 -8.18 10.65
C VAL A 59 11.13 -7.26 11.05
N LEU A 60 10.42 -7.60 12.14
CA LEU A 60 9.42 -6.76 12.81
C LEU A 60 10.08 -5.66 13.66
#